data_AF-I2J9F0-F1
#
_entry.id   AF-I2J9F0-F1
#
_cell.length_a   1.000
_cell.length_b   1.000
_cell.length_c   1.000
_cell.angle_alpha   90.00
_cell.angle_beta   90.00
_cell.angle_gamma   90.00
#
_symmetry.space_group_name_H-M   'P 1'
#
loop_
_entity.id
_entity.type
_entity.pdbx_description
1 polymer ?
#
loop_
_entity_poly.entity_id
_entity_poly.type
_entity_poly.pdbx_seq_one_letter_code
_entity_poly.pdbx_strand_id
1 'polypeptide(L)' 'MNCTRVVSKGEIAKVFGAGGGTQIKLGISVSWYEKMELLKEIK' A
#
# COMPACT_ATOMS: atom_id res chain seq x y z
N MET A 1 22.60 -7.83 -0.65
CA MET A 1 22.08 -6.49 -0.99
C MET A 1 20.88 -6.21 -0.10
N ASN A 2 20.88 -5.07 0.58
CA ASN A 2 20.02 -4.78 1.75
C ASN A 2 18.53 -4.65 1.35
N CYS A 3 17.72 -5.61 1.78
CA CYS A 3 16.27 -5.66 1.56
C CYS A 3 15.57 -4.91 2.70
N THR A 4 15.27 -3.62 2.53
CA THR A 4 14.62 -2.83 3.60
C THR A 4 13.57 -1.81 3.14
N ARG A 5 12.94 -1.96 1.97
CA ARG A 5 11.75 -1.17 1.63
C ARG A 5 10.56 -2.05 1.25
N VAL A 6 9.88 -2.57 2.28
CA VAL A 6 8.64 -3.35 2.15
C VAL A 6 7.41 -2.48 1.83
N VAL A 7 7.50 -1.16 2.05
CA VAL A 7 6.42 -0.20 1.82
C VAL A 7 6.96 1.04 1.11
N SER A 8 6.32 1.43 0.01
CA SER A 8 6.65 2.67 -0.73
C SER A 8 5.45 3.60 -0.76
N LYS A 9 5.66 4.87 -0.42
CA LYS A 9 4.61 5.91 -0.40
C LYS A 9 4.86 6.90 -1.54
N GLY A 10 3.82 7.26 -2.28
CA GLY A 10 3.89 8.22 -3.38
C GLY A 10 2.53 8.82 -3.73
N GLU A 11 2.51 9.79 -4.64
CA GLU A 11 1.27 10.41 -5.12
C GLU A 11 0.67 9.62 -6.29
N ILE A 12 -0.66 9.50 -6.30
CA ILE A 12 -1.40 8.86 -7.40
C ILE A 12 -1.46 9.84 -8.57
N ALA A 13 -0.90 9.42 -9.70
CA ALA A 13 -1.03 10.16 -10.95
C ALA A 13 -2.50 10.35 -11.32
N LYS A 14 -2.86 11.51 -11.87
CA LYS A 14 -4.23 11.81 -12.28
C LYS A 14 -4.57 11.03 -13.55
N VAL A 15 -5.33 9.94 -13.39
CA VAL A 15 -5.77 9.05 -14.46
C VAL A 15 -7.28 8.83 -14.33
N PHE A 16 -8.00 8.72 -15.45
CA PHE A 16 -9.48 8.63 -15.46
C PHE A 16 -10.20 9.82 -14.78
N GLY A 17 -9.66 11.04 -14.89
CA GLY A 17 -10.28 12.26 -14.33
C GLY A 17 -10.17 12.41 -12.80
N ALA A 18 -9.64 11.39 -12.10
CA ALA A 18 -9.43 11.37 -10.65
C ALA A 18 -7.94 11.17 -10.31
N GLY A 19 -7.49 11.70 -9.17
CA GLY A 19 -6.10 11.60 -8.74
C GLY A 19 -5.74 12.60 -7.64
N GLY A 20 -4.46 12.65 -7.27
CA GLY A 20 -3.97 13.53 -6.20
C GLY A 20 -4.07 12.96 -4.79
N GLY A 21 -4.48 11.70 -4.65
CA GLY A 21 -4.39 10.97 -3.38
C GLY A 21 -2.97 10.47 -3.12
N THR A 22 -2.65 10.18 -1.85
CA THR A 22 -1.43 9.45 -1.50
C THR A 22 -1.68 7.95 -1.60
N GLN A 23 -0.85 7.23 -2.36
CA GLN A 23 -0.84 5.77 -2.39
C GLN A 23 0.29 5.17 -1.58
N ILE A 24 -0.06 4.13 -0.85
CA ILE A 24 0.84 3.24 -0.15
C ILE A 24 0.90 1.94 -0.95
N LYS A 25 2.06 1.61 -1.48
CA LYS A 25 2.32 0.35 -2.17
C LYS A 25 2.92 -0.65 -1.19
N LEU A 26 2.18 -1.73 -0.96
CA LEU A 26 2.65 -2.88 -0.21
C LEU A 26 3.45 -3.81 -1.14
N GLY A 27 4.48 -4.47 -0.62
CA GLY A 27 5.30 -5.41 -1.39
C GLY A 27 4.59 -6.72 -1.77
N ILE A 28 3.51 -7.07 -1.05
CA ILE A 28 2.72 -8.30 -1.21
C ILE A 28 1.22 -7.99 -1.05
N SER A 29 0.34 -8.98 -1.25
CA SER A 29 -1.10 -8.80 -1.14
C SER A 29 -1.56 -8.39 0.26
N VAL A 30 -2.60 -7.54 0.33
CA VAL A 30 -3.20 -7.06 1.59
C VAL A 30 -3.61 -8.22 2.51
N SER A 31 -4.14 -9.30 1.92
CA SER A 31 -4.54 -10.51 2.63
C SER A 31 -3.43 -11.17 3.45
N TRP A 32 -2.17 -10.98 3.06
CA TRP A 32 -1.05 -11.51 3.82
C TRP A 32 -0.79 -10.70 5.10
N TYR A 33 -0.98 -9.38 5.02
CA TYR A 33 -0.86 -8.51 6.19
C TYR A 33 -2.02 -8.71 7.17
N GLU A 34 -3.22 -9.04 6.69
CA GLU A 34 -4.35 -9.43 7.54
C GLU A 34 -4.10 -10.76 8.27
N LYS A 35 -3.57 -11.76 7.55
CA LYS A 35 -3.19 -13.06 8.16
C LYS A 35 -2.06 -12.94 9.19
N MET A 36 -1.15 -11.99 8.99
CA MET A 36 -0.08 -11.67 9.96
C MET A 36 -0.55 -10.71 11.06
N GLU A 37 -1.83 -10.37 11.11
CA GLU A 37 -2.44 -9.48 12.11
C GLU A 37 -1.84 -8.06 12.12
N LEU A 38 -1.17 -7.66 11.04
CA LEU A 38 -0.57 -6.33 10.86
C LEU A 38 -1.59 -5.30 10.35
N LEU A 39 -2.63 -5.76 9.68
CA LEU A 39 -3.76 -4.95 9.23
C LEU A 39 -5.06 -5.58 9.72
N LYS A 40 -6.01 -4.72 10.10
CA LYS A 40 -7.35 -5.12 10.51
C LYS A 40 -8.36 -4.20 9.85
N GLU A 41 -9.39 -4.79 9.24
CA GLU A 41 -10.52 -4.03 8.73
C GLU A 41 -11.29 -3.40 9.90
N ILE A 42 -11.62 -2.12 9.77
CA ILE A 42 -12.45 -1.38 10.72
C ILE A 42 -13.77 -1.08 10.00
N LYS A 43 -14.89 -1.50 10.61
CA LYS A 43 -16.24 -1.33 10.07
C LYS A 43 -16.90 -0.05 10.59
#